data_AF-A0A6I3MJJ9-F1
#
_entry.id   AF-A0A6I3MJJ9-F1
#
_cell.length_a   1.000
_cell.length_b   1.000
_cell.length_c   1.000
_cell.angle_alpha   90.00
_cell.angle_beta   90.00
_cell.angle_gamma   90.00
#
_symmetry.space_group_name_H-M   'P 1'
#
loop_
_entity.id
_entity.type
_entity.pdbx_description
1 polymer ?
#
loop_
_entity_poly.entity_id
_entity_poly.type
_entity_poly.pdbx_seq_one_letter_code
_entity_poly.pdbx_strand_id
1 'polypeptide(L)'
;MENESLIDDFIKSFNDKVEFDTIIKSGVETRFVLNTVESSLFTKTIHDIFQDADVVSNKVTINLNKCKFENCYFFHDIKDYLINFDRYKNAYLESDIVILRYQGTTLWKHKNEDFSQEKALVFNFPIYNEVFDFFKMNSLFTTFYSPIKNEIIILNKDNGAFHIGYKNLEEKVSLLSNLQPLIEILKTNFVNKEFVQFFKENITVIGIGNFDPKERFLEILKNLNPIILLTERDYENYVRDFNFENIKTKFKEERNKYFEGLEKNIGLVNKQVLSIPLTFAATAFASYQVKDKPLIVLLILIAFILYSIIAFKMLGISKFNIQCINEDVNKEEQEIKDNYSKNYVHFKEDFDKIRLKITKIEYLMSLIGWVLQGMLALFFLFSVFQYFNNEEEQKESISIPLEKIKYISVDSVATIKKDTSKIITSSKKSNITNQATIPSKDSIQY
;
A
#
# COMPACT_ATOMS: atom_id res chain seq x y z
N MET A 1 -45.00 -14.91 24.58
CA MET A 1 -45.56 -14.88 25.93
C MET A 1 -46.40 -16.11 26.24
N GLU A 2 -47.55 -16.36 25.61
CA GLU A 2 -48.35 -17.55 25.94
C GLU A 2 -47.59 -18.88 25.70
N ASN A 3 -46.92 -19.03 24.54
CA ASN A 3 -46.13 -20.23 24.23
C ASN A 3 -44.94 -20.42 25.19
N GLU A 4 -44.28 -19.35 25.62
CA GLU A 4 -43.12 -19.42 26.53
C GLU A 4 -43.54 -19.93 27.90
N SER A 5 -44.70 -19.48 28.40
CA SER A 5 -45.26 -19.97 29.66
C SER A 5 -45.55 -21.47 29.58
N LEU A 6 -46.11 -21.96 28.47
CA LEU A 6 -46.40 -23.39 28.30
C LEU A 6 -45.12 -24.24 28.27
N ILE A 7 -44.07 -23.76 27.59
CA ILE A 7 -42.77 -24.44 27.54
C ILE A 7 -42.12 -24.48 28.93
N ASP A 8 -42.16 -23.36 29.67
CA ASP A 8 -41.62 -23.28 31.03
C ASP A 8 -42.37 -24.23 31.98
N ASP A 9 -43.70 -24.23 31.93
CA ASP A 9 -44.56 -25.12 32.72
C ASP A 9 -44.25 -26.60 32.41
N PHE A 10 -44.01 -26.92 31.13
CA PHE A 10 -43.59 -28.25 30.72
C PHE A 10 -42.20 -28.60 31.26
N ILE A 11 -41.20 -27.74 31.10
CA ILE A 11 -39.82 -28.00 31.55
C ILE A 11 -39.78 -28.18 33.07
N LYS A 12 -40.46 -27.31 33.81
CA LYS A 12 -40.56 -27.40 35.27
C LYS A 12 -41.22 -28.71 35.68
N SER A 13 -42.38 -29.03 35.10
CA SER A 13 -43.08 -30.28 35.39
C SER A 13 -42.28 -31.51 34.96
N PHE A 14 -41.52 -31.42 33.87
CA PHE A 14 -40.66 -32.50 33.37
C PHE A 14 -39.54 -32.78 34.37
N ASN A 15 -38.81 -31.75 34.81
CA ASN A 15 -37.74 -31.89 35.80
C ASN A 15 -38.26 -32.38 37.16
N ASP A 16 -39.45 -31.94 37.59
CA ASP A 16 -40.01 -32.29 38.91
C ASP A 16 -40.65 -33.69 38.94
N LYS A 17 -41.30 -34.11 37.85
CA LYS A 17 -42.20 -35.27 37.85
C LYS A 17 -41.68 -36.48 37.07
N VAL A 18 -40.62 -36.35 36.27
CA VAL A 18 -40.10 -37.45 35.45
C VAL A 18 -38.94 -38.16 36.14
N GLU A 19 -39.02 -39.49 36.22
CA GLU A 19 -37.89 -40.33 36.58
C GLU A 19 -36.89 -40.37 35.41
N PHE A 20 -35.77 -39.65 35.52
CA PHE A 20 -34.78 -39.53 34.45
C PHE A 20 -34.22 -40.88 33.95
N ASP A 21 -34.16 -41.89 34.81
CA ASP A 21 -33.70 -43.24 34.45
C ASP A 21 -34.69 -44.01 33.57
N THR A 22 -35.95 -43.55 33.48
CA THR A 22 -36.99 -44.15 32.66
C THR A 22 -37.08 -43.56 31.26
N ILE A 23 -36.31 -42.51 30.97
CA ILE A 23 -36.38 -41.82 29.68
C ILE A 23 -35.68 -42.70 28.62
N ILE A 24 -36.46 -43.25 27.71
CA ILE A 24 -36.02 -44.10 26.62
C ILE A 24 -36.29 -43.40 25.29
N LYS A 25 -35.27 -43.30 24.45
CA LYS A 25 -35.41 -42.84 23.06
C LYS A 25 -35.61 -44.01 22.12
N SER A 26 -36.68 -43.98 21.33
CA SER A 26 -36.95 -44.94 20.26
C SER A 26 -37.17 -44.19 18.94
N GLY A 27 -36.07 -43.98 18.21
CA GLY A 27 -36.08 -43.14 17.01
C GLY A 27 -36.40 -41.68 17.34
N VAL A 28 -37.55 -41.19 16.86
CA VAL A 28 -38.06 -39.82 17.12
C VAL A 28 -38.98 -39.75 18.35
N GLU A 29 -39.40 -40.90 18.86
CA GLU A 29 -40.23 -40.98 20.06
C GLU A 29 -39.36 -40.96 21.31
N THR A 30 -39.77 -40.15 22.29
CA THR A 30 -39.22 -40.17 23.64
C THR A 30 -40.30 -40.68 24.59
N ARG A 31 -39.96 -41.73 25.34
CA ARG A 31 -40.84 -42.37 26.31
C ARG A 31 -40.30 -42.17 27.70
N PHE A 32 -41.15 -41.88 28.67
CA PHE A 32 -40.75 -41.72 30.07
C PHE A 32 -41.92 -41.98 31.03
N VAL A 33 -41.61 -42.18 32.30
CA VAL A 33 -42.57 -42.49 33.37
C VAL A 33 -42.68 -41.31 34.33
N LEU A 34 -43.91 -41.03 34.77
CA LEU A 34 -44.22 -40.01 35.78
C LEU A 34 -44.24 -40.61 37.19
N ASN A 35 -43.66 -39.88 38.14
CA ASN A 35 -43.51 -40.31 39.54
C ASN A 35 -44.80 -40.15 40.34
N THR A 36 -45.74 -39.32 39.87
CA THR A 36 -46.98 -38.99 40.57
C THR A 36 -48.21 -39.32 39.74
N VAL A 37 -49.28 -39.73 40.45
CA VAL A 37 -50.58 -40.09 39.85
C VAL A 37 -51.35 -38.83 39.38
N GLU A 38 -50.95 -37.63 39.81
CA GLU A 38 -51.54 -36.34 39.37
C GLU A 38 -51.10 -35.95 37.95
N SER A 39 -51.51 -36.76 36.96
CA SER A 39 -51.10 -36.64 35.56
C SER A 39 -51.94 -35.65 34.75
N SER A 40 -53.15 -35.27 35.16
CA SER A 40 -54.11 -34.56 34.28
C SER A 40 -53.61 -33.20 33.77
N LEU A 41 -53.02 -32.38 34.64
CA LEU A 41 -52.45 -31.07 34.27
C LEU A 41 -51.26 -31.23 33.33
N PHE A 42 -50.33 -32.13 33.65
CA PHE A 42 -49.12 -32.34 32.85
C PHE A 42 -49.45 -32.96 31.48
N THR A 43 -50.40 -33.91 31.44
CA THR A 43 -50.94 -34.47 30.19
C THR A 43 -51.55 -33.39 29.32
N LYS A 44 -52.31 -32.45 29.90
CA LYS A 44 -52.85 -31.29 29.17
C LYS A 44 -51.72 -30.44 28.59
N THR A 45 -50.73 -30.04 29.40
CA THR A 45 -49.57 -29.27 28.95
C THR A 45 -48.84 -29.98 27.80
N ILE A 46 -48.64 -31.30 27.89
CA ILE A 46 -48.02 -32.09 26.83
C ILE A 46 -48.83 -32.05 25.53
N HIS A 47 -50.14 -32.25 25.60
CA HIS A 47 -51.00 -32.16 24.43
C HIS A 47 -51.07 -30.74 23.87
N ASP A 48 -50.90 -29.72 24.69
CA ASP A 48 -50.85 -28.32 24.24
C ASP A 48 -49.55 -28.00 23.48
N ILE A 49 -48.45 -28.72 23.77
CA ILE A 49 -47.14 -28.53 23.12
C ILE A 49 -46.91 -29.47 21.93
N PHE A 50 -47.35 -30.73 22.00
CA PHE A 50 -47.05 -31.77 21.01
C PHE A 50 -48.32 -32.28 20.31
N GLN A 51 -48.23 -32.53 18.99
CA GLN A 51 -49.38 -33.03 18.20
C GLN A 51 -49.68 -34.51 18.47
N ASP A 52 -48.64 -35.32 18.68
CA ASP A 52 -48.72 -36.79 18.80
C ASP A 52 -48.21 -37.24 20.17
N ALA A 53 -48.85 -36.76 21.24
CA ALA A 53 -48.60 -37.27 22.57
C ALA A 53 -49.56 -38.40 22.91
N ASP A 54 -49.04 -39.50 23.43
CA ASP A 54 -49.82 -40.60 23.98
C ASP A 54 -49.50 -40.77 25.46
N VAL A 55 -50.52 -40.77 26.30
CA VAL A 55 -50.39 -40.90 27.76
C VAL A 55 -51.26 -42.07 28.22
N VAL A 56 -50.62 -43.19 28.52
CA VAL A 56 -51.28 -44.41 29.01
C VAL A 56 -50.82 -44.68 30.43
N SER A 57 -51.75 -44.52 31.38
CA SER A 57 -51.49 -44.60 32.82
C SER A 57 -50.47 -43.54 33.28
N ASN A 58 -49.23 -43.93 33.56
CA ASN A 58 -48.12 -43.06 33.95
C ASN A 58 -47.00 -43.02 32.91
N LYS A 59 -47.19 -43.69 31.76
CA LYS A 59 -46.22 -43.72 30.66
C LYS A 59 -46.61 -42.69 29.63
N VAL A 60 -45.68 -41.80 29.34
CA VAL A 60 -45.83 -40.77 28.32
C VAL A 60 -44.95 -41.12 27.14
N THR A 61 -45.51 -41.05 25.93
CA THR A 61 -44.78 -41.12 24.66
C THR A 61 -45.02 -39.84 23.89
N ILE A 62 -43.95 -39.10 23.57
CA ILE A 62 -44.01 -37.88 22.76
C ILE A 62 -43.07 -37.96 21.57
N ASN A 63 -43.52 -37.43 20.43
CA ASN A 63 -42.66 -37.22 19.27
C ASN A 63 -42.06 -35.80 19.34
N LEU A 64 -40.76 -35.70 19.65
CA LEU A 64 -40.07 -34.41 19.80
C LEU A 64 -40.00 -33.60 18.51
N ASN A 65 -40.27 -34.21 17.35
CA ASN A 65 -40.28 -33.53 16.06
C ASN A 65 -41.62 -32.86 15.73
N LYS A 66 -42.67 -33.14 16.49
CA LYS A 66 -44.04 -32.65 16.25
C LYS A 66 -44.48 -31.63 17.29
N CYS A 67 -43.61 -30.65 17.58
CA CYS A 67 -43.98 -29.50 18.38
C CYS A 67 -44.99 -28.62 17.61
N LYS A 68 -46.00 -28.10 18.30
CA LYS A 68 -47.03 -27.22 17.75
C LYS A 68 -46.53 -25.79 17.55
N PHE A 69 -45.46 -25.40 18.24
CA PHE A 69 -44.91 -24.05 18.17
C PHE A 69 -43.89 -23.94 17.04
N GLU A 70 -44.03 -22.87 16.26
CA GLU A 70 -43.08 -22.53 15.22
C GLU A 70 -41.71 -22.19 15.84
N ASN A 71 -40.63 -22.64 15.19
CA ASN A 71 -39.25 -22.44 15.65
C ASN A 71 -38.96 -22.94 17.08
N CYS A 72 -39.72 -23.92 17.58
CA CYS A 72 -39.44 -24.58 18.84
C CYS A 72 -38.98 -26.01 18.61
N TYR A 73 -37.76 -26.32 19.04
CA TYR A 73 -37.13 -27.62 18.80
C TYR A 73 -36.79 -28.30 20.12
N PHE A 74 -37.31 -29.51 20.27
CA PHE A 74 -36.99 -30.39 21.40
C PHE A 74 -36.02 -31.49 20.97
N PHE A 75 -35.06 -31.76 21.84
CA PHE A 75 -34.06 -32.82 21.66
C PHE A 75 -33.98 -33.66 22.93
N HIS A 76 -33.79 -34.96 22.75
CA HIS A 76 -33.70 -35.90 23.85
C HIS A 76 -32.45 -35.64 24.70
N ASP A 77 -31.30 -35.53 24.07
CA ASP A 77 -29.99 -35.32 24.68
C ASP A 77 -29.08 -34.50 23.75
N ILE A 78 -27.84 -34.24 24.19
CA ILE A 78 -26.83 -33.52 23.40
C ILE A 78 -26.61 -34.20 22.04
N LYS A 79 -26.48 -35.53 22.02
CA LYS A 79 -26.21 -36.27 20.80
C LYS A 79 -27.33 -36.10 19.77
N ASP A 80 -28.58 -36.13 20.22
CA ASP A 80 -29.75 -35.86 19.41
C ASP A 80 -29.75 -34.43 18.84
N TYR A 81 -29.42 -33.44 19.67
CA TYR A 81 -29.26 -32.05 19.26
C TYR A 81 -28.20 -31.87 18.16
N LEU A 82 -27.04 -32.51 18.31
CA LEU A 82 -25.94 -32.42 17.34
C LEU A 82 -26.28 -33.13 16.02
N ILE A 83 -26.86 -34.34 16.08
CA ILE A 83 -27.21 -35.12 14.88
C ILE A 83 -28.28 -34.41 14.04
N ASN A 84 -29.21 -33.71 14.68
CA ASN A 84 -30.34 -33.06 14.02
C ASN A 84 -30.10 -31.59 13.69
N PHE A 85 -28.84 -31.16 13.56
CA PHE A 85 -28.46 -29.78 13.25
C PHE A 85 -29.23 -29.18 12.06
N ASP A 86 -29.39 -29.96 10.99
CA ASP A 86 -30.07 -29.52 9.77
C ASP A 86 -31.52 -29.06 10.00
N ARG A 87 -32.18 -29.51 11.08
CA ARG A 87 -33.57 -29.12 11.39
C ARG A 87 -33.70 -27.68 11.84
N TYR A 88 -32.67 -27.11 12.45
CA TYR A 88 -32.74 -25.77 13.07
C TYR A 88 -31.65 -24.82 12.57
N LYS A 89 -30.69 -25.27 11.77
CA LYS A 89 -29.53 -24.46 11.33
C LYS A 89 -29.89 -23.07 10.79
N ASN A 90 -30.98 -22.95 10.03
CA ASN A 90 -31.35 -21.70 9.36
C ASN A 90 -32.14 -20.73 10.25
N ALA A 91 -32.67 -21.21 11.39
CA ALA A 91 -33.54 -20.43 12.28
C ALA A 91 -33.00 -20.37 13.72
N TYR A 92 -31.77 -20.85 13.97
CA TYR A 92 -31.30 -21.12 15.34
C TYR A 92 -31.36 -19.90 16.26
N LEU A 93 -31.11 -18.69 15.75
CA LEU A 93 -31.20 -17.44 16.52
C LEU A 93 -32.63 -17.18 17.00
N GLU A 94 -33.60 -17.33 16.09
CA GLU A 94 -35.02 -17.07 16.30
C GLU A 94 -35.76 -18.25 16.96
N SER A 95 -35.03 -19.31 17.32
CA SER A 95 -35.62 -20.55 17.81
C SER A 95 -35.48 -20.75 19.31
N ASP A 96 -36.50 -21.35 19.92
CA ASP A 96 -36.42 -21.96 21.24
C ASP A 96 -35.83 -23.37 21.08
N ILE A 97 -34.77 -23.67 21.82
CA ILE A 97 -34.09 -24.98 21.77
C ILE A 97 -34.11 -25.59 23.17
N VAL A 98 -34.74 -26.75 23.30
CA VAL A 98 -34.88 -27.47 24.56
C VAL A 98 -34.19 -28.83 24.45
N ILE A 99 -33.22 -29.09 25.32
CA ILE A 99 -32.54 -30.38 25.45
C ILE A 99 -32.95 -30.99 26.79
N LEU A 100 -33.77 -32.05 26.74
CA LEU A 100 -34.40 -32.63 27.93
C LEU A 100 -33.39 -33.27 28.91
N ARG A 101 -32.31 -33.86 28.38
CA ARG A 101 -31.26 -34.50 29.16
C ARG A 101 -29.90 -33.84 28.90
N TYR A 102 -29.58 -32.85 29.72
CA TYR A 102 -28.29 -32.16 29.74
C TYR A 102 -27.70 -32.19 31.15
N GLN A 103 -26.67 -33.01 31.37
CA GLN A 103 -25.99 -33.10 32.69
C GLN A 103 -26.94 -33.40 33.87
N GLY A 104 -28.06 -34.09 33.61
CA GLY A 104 -29.07 -34.43 34.62
C GLY A 104 -30.18 -33.39 34.80
N THR A 105 -30.18 -32.30 34.03
CA THR A 105 -31.24 -31.30 34.00
C THR A 105 -31.70 -31.03 32.56
N THR A 106 -32.72 -30.19 32.40
CA THR A 106 -33.13 -29.67 31.09
C THR A 106 -32.36 -28.39 30.78
N LEU A 107 -31.82 -28.26 29.56
CA LEU A 107 -31.25 -27.03 29.05
C LEU A 107 -32.23 -26.38 28.07
N TRP A 108 -32.56 -25.11 28.28
CA TRP A 108 -33.44 -24.34 27.40
C TRP A 108 -32.76 -23.04 26.97
N LYS A 109 -32.55 -22.87 25.67
CA LYS A 109 -32.16 -21.59 25.05
C LYS A 109 -33.41 -20.90 24.51
N HIS A 110 -33.64 -19.66 24.93
CA HIS A 110 -34.76 -18.86 24.44
C HIS A 110 -34.45 -18.29 23.04
N LYS A 111 -35.47 -18.00 22.26
CA LYS A 111 -35.31 -17.21 21.02
C LYS A 111 -34.62 -15.86 21.32
N ASN A 112 -33.70 -15.44 20.46
CA ASN A 112 -32.92 -14.21 20.59
C ASN A 112 -32.20 -14.02 21.93
N GLU A 113 -31.96 -15.10 22.67
CA GLU A 113 -31.16 -15.05 23.90
C GLU A 113 -29.70 -14.74 23.57
N ASP A 114 -29.08 -13.86 24.36
CA ASP A 114 -27.65 -13.61 24.27
C ASP A 114 -26.83 -14.81 24.75
N PHE A 115 -25.58 -14.89 24.30
CA PHE A 115 -24.66 -15.95 24.72
C PHE A 115 -24.52 -16.02 26.24
N SER A 116 -24.66 -17.23 26.78
CA SER A 116 -24.32 -17.56 28.17
C SER A 116 -23.42 -18.79 28.21
N GLN A 117 -22.44 -18.80 29.12
CA GLN A 117 -21.46 -19.90 29.19
C GLN A 117 -22.14 -21.24 29.55
N GLU A 118 -23.19 -21.21 30.37
CA GLU A 118 -23.98 -22.40 30.73
C GLU A 118 -24.62 -23.08 29.51
N LYS A 119 -24.96 -22.27 28.49
CA LYS A 119 -25.57 -22.72 27.23
C LYS A 119 -24.60 -22.67 26.06
N ALA A 120 -23.29 -22.57 26.33
CA ALA A 120 -22.26 -22.39 25.31
C ALA A 120 -22.31 -23.44 24.19
N LEU A 121 -22.70 -24.69 24.50
CA LEU A 121 -22.89 -25.74 23.50
C LEU A 121 -23.90 -25.33 22.42
N VAL A 122 -25.06 -24.81 22.85
CA VAL A 122 -26.19 -24.48 21.96
C VAL A 122 -25.87 -23.26 21.09
N PHE A 123 -25.07 -22.33 21.62
CA PHE A 123 -24.61 -21.17 20.87
C PHE A 123 -23.43 -21.48 19.95
N ASN A 124 -22.41 -22.19 20.43
CA ASN A 124 -21.17 -22.39 19.68
C ASN A 124 -21.25 -23.50 18.63
N PHE A 125 -22.16 -24.47 18.75
CA PHE A 125 -22.25 -25.55 17.77
C PHE A 125 -22.78 -25.11 16.39
N PRO A 126 -23.84 -24.29 16.27
CA PRO A 126 -24.21 -23.69 14.98
C PRO A 126 -23.05 -22.92 14.35
N ILE A 127 -22.34 -22.18 15.19
CA ILE A 127 -21.23 -21.32 14.81
C ILE A 127 -19.99 -22.11 14.39
N TYR A 128 -19.71 -23.23 15.04
CA TYR A 128 -18.71 -24.21 14.62
C TYR A 128 -18.95 -24.68 13.18
N ASN A 129 -20.19 -25.05 12.87
CA ASN A 129 -20.57 -25.49 11.52
C ASN A 129 -20.51 -24.36 10.51
N GLU A 130 -20.90 -23.15 10.90
CA GLU A 130 -20.78 -21.97 10.06
C GLU A 130 -19.33 -21.66 9.68
N VAL A 131 -18.39 -21.70 10.65
CA VAL A 131 -16.96 -21.50 10.36
C VAL A 131 -16.42 -22.62 9.49
N PHE A 132 -16.84 -23.85 9.75
CA PHE A 132 -16.44 -24.99 8.96
C PHE A 132 -16.87 -24.82 7.50
N ASP A 133 -18.13 -24.49 7.26
CA ASP A 133 -18.66 -24.23 5.91
C ASP A 133 -17.98 -23.02 5.28
N PHE A 134 -17.73 -21.95 6.04
CA PHE A 134 -16.99 -20.77 5.58
C PHE A 134 -15.58 -21.14 5.09
N PHE A 135 -14.81 -21.89 5.88
CA PHE A 135 -13.47 -22.35 5.49
C PHE A 135 -13.53 -23.30 4.29
N LYS A 136 -14.44 -24.26 4.32
CA LYS A 136 -14.63 -25.25 3.26
C LYS A 136 -14.98 -24.61 1.92
N MET A 137 -15.86 -23.59 1.91
CA MET A 137 -16.30 -22.90 0.69
C MET A 137 -15.29 -21.86 0.20
N ASN A 138 -14.41 -21.35 1.07
CA ASN A 138 -13.43 -20.34 0.71
C ASN A 138 -12.22 -20.97 -0.02
N SER A 139 -12.13 -20.78 -1.33
CA SER A 139 -11.04 -21.30 -2.17
C SER A 139 -9.68 -20.65 -1.92
N LEU A 140 -9.64 -19.45 -1.32
CA LEU A 140 -8.38 -18.84 -0.89
C LEU A 140 -7.85 -19.55 0.35
N PHE A 141 -8.72 -20.07 1.22
CA PHE A 141 -8.34 -20.81 2.41
C PHE A 141 -8.11 -22.30 2.11
N THR A 142 -9.14 -23.00 1.63
CA THR A 142 -9.12 -24.44 1.39
C THR A 142 -8.54 -24.77 0.02
N THR A 143 -7.45 -25.54 -0.01
CA THR A 143 -6.91 -26.07 -1.27
C THR A 143 -7.63 -27.34 -1.70
N PHE A 144 -7.89 -28.25 -0.76
CA PHE A 144 -8.60 -29.49 -1.02
C PHE A 144 -9.48 -29.87 0.17
N TYR A 145 -10.67 -30.39 -0.09
CA TYR A 145 -11.59 -30.87 0.93
C TYR A 145 -11.82 -32.37 0.76
N SER A 146 -11.59 -33.15 1.82
CA SER A 146 -11.76 -34.60 1.83
C SER A 146 -12.92 -34.99 2.75
N PRO A 147 -14.13 -35.21 2.21
CA PRO A 147 -15.28 -35.63 3.01
C PRO A 147 -15.12 -37.02 3.62
N ILE A 148 -14.37 -37.93 2.96
CA ILE A 148 -14.14 -39.29 3.44
C ILE A 148 -13.33 -39.30 4.74
N LYS A 149 -12.36 -38.38 4.85
CA LYS A 149 -11.47 -38.27 6.01
C LYS A 149 -11.93 -37.19 7.00
N ASN A 150 -12.99 -36.45 6.69
CA ASN A 150 -13.42 -35.25 7.41
C ASN A 150 -12.24 -34.30 7.65
N GLU A 151 -11.56 -33.88 6.57
CA GLU A 151 -10.44 -32.93 6.65
C GLU A 151 -10.49 -31.86 5.57
N ILE A 152 -10.06 -30.66 5.94
CA ILE A 152 -9.69 -29.56 5.06
C ILE A 152 -8.17 -29.58 4.91
N ILE A 153 -7.66 -29.52 3.69
CA ILE A 153 -6.23 -29.45 3.41
C ILE A 153 -5.92 -28.05 2.90
N ILE A 154 -4.97 -27.40 3.57
CA ILE A 154 -4.40 -26.11 3.14
C ILE A 154 -2.96 -26.33 2.72
N LEU A 155 -2.52 -25.68 1.65
CA LEU A 155 -1.10 -25.62 1.29
C LEU A 155 -0.46 -24.40 1.94
N ASN A 156 0.61 -24.63 2.69
CA ASN A 156 1.51 -23.61 3.20
C ASN A 156 2.86 -23.72 2.45
N LYS A 157 3.47 -22.58 2.12
CA LYS A 157 4.75 -22.52 1.42
C LYS A 157 5.86 -23.23 2.20
N ASP A 158 5.89 -23.05 3.52
CA ASP A 158 6.99 -23.55 4.35
C ASP A 158 6.75 -24.97 4.86
N ASN A 159 5.49 -25.32 5.11
CA ASN A 159 5.10 -26.57 5.77
C ASN A 159 4.46 -27.60 4.83
N GLY A 160 4.26 -27.28 3.55
CA GLY A 160 3.59 -28.13 2.59
C GLY A 160 2.10 -28.30 2.89
N ALA A 161 1.58 -29.52 2.71
CA ALA A 161 0.17 -29.82 2.95
C ALA A 161 -0.13 -29.94 4.44
N PHE A 162 -1.00 -29.07 4.95
CA PHE A 162 -1.45 -29.07 6.33
C PHE A 162 -2.90 -29.57 6.42
N HIS A 163 -3.09 -30.69 7.10
CA HIS A 163 -4.38 -31.36 7.25
C HIS A 163 -5.10 -30.85 8.49
N ILE A 164 -6.31 -30.33 8.32
CA ILE A 164 -7.20 -29.83 9.38
C ILE A 164 -8.41 -30.76 9.42
N GLY A 165 -8.33 -31.79 10.26
CA GLY A 165 -9.47 -32.67 10.52
C GLY A 165 -10.49 -32.02 11.45
N TYR A 166 -11.73 -32.46 11.33
CA TYR A 166 -12.86 -32.00 12.13
C TYR A 166 -13.79 -33.16 12.51
N LYS A 167 -14.70 -32.90 13.45
CA LYS A 167 -15.73 -33.85 13.87
C LYS A 167 -17.12 -33.26 13.61
N ASN A 168 -17.99 -34.05 13.01
CA ASN A 168 -19.37 -33.63 12.75
C ASN A 168 -20.16 -33.38 14.05
N LEU A 169 -19.82 -34.09 15.13
CA LEU A 169 -20.48 -34.01 16.43
C LEU A 169 -19.44 -33.59 17.50
N GLU A 170 -19.15 -32.30 17.58
CA GLU A 170 -18.12 -31.77 18.49
C GLU A 170 -18.74 -31.16 19.75
N GLU A 171 -18.86 -31.96 20.81
CA GLU A 171 -19.42 -31.53 22.10
C GLU A 171 -18.51 -30.55 22.85
N LYS A 172 -17.20 -30.55 22.57
CA LYS A 172 -16.22 -29.71 23.26
C LYS A 172 -16.35 -28.22 22.93
N VAL A 173 -17.16 -27.83 21.95
CA VAL A 173 -17.47 -26.41 21.68
C VAL A 173 -18.17 -25.72 22.85
N SER A 174 -18.75 -26.50 23.77
CA SER A 174 -19.27 -26.05 25.06
C SER A 174 -18.22 -25.41 25.97
N LEU A 175 -16.94 -25.73 25.78
CA LEU A 175 -15.83 -25.20 26.58
C LEU A 175 -15.30 -23.87 26.04
N LEU A 176 -15.78 -23.42 24.87
CA LEU A 176 -15.32 -22.21 24.21
C LEU A 176 -16.09 -21.00 24.74
N SER A 177 -15.42 -19.84 24.69
CA SER A 177 -16.09 -18.55 24.83
C SER A 177 -16.98 -18.27 23.61
N ASN A 178 -17.71 -17.15 23.65
CA ASN A 178 -18.55 -16.72 22.54
C ASN A 178 -17.74 -16.59 21.25
N LEU A 179 -18.01 -17.46 20.28
CA LEU A 179 -17.32 -17.47 18.98
C LEU A 179 -17.86 -16.43 18.00
N GLN A 180 -19.11 -15.96 18.16
CA GLN A 180 -19.79 -15.10 17.18
C GLN A 180 -18.96 -13.86 16.82
N PRO A 181 -18.43 -13.06 17.77
CA PRO A 181 -17.73 -11.82 17.42
C PRO A 181 -16.45 -12.08 16.63
N LEU A 182 -15.74 -13.17 16.95
CA LEU A 182 -14.49 -13.53 16.29
C LEU A 182 -14.71 -13.91 14.82
N ILE A 183 -15.86 -14.48 14.50
CA ILE A 183 -16.19 -14.93 13.16
C ILE A 183 -16.61 -13.77 12.27
N GLU A 184 -17.31 -12.78 12.81
CA GLU A 184 -17.62 -11.57 12.06
C GLU A 184 -16.34 -10.78 11.73
N ILE A 185 -15.39 -10.71 12.66
CA ILE A 185 -14.05 -10.15 12.39
C ILE A 185 -13.34 -10.97 11.31
N LEU A 186 -13.35 -12.30 11.44
CA LEU A 186 -12.72 -13.22 10.49
C LEU A 186 -13.28 -13.04 9.06
N LYS A 187 -14.60 -13.05 8.89
CA LYS A 187 -15.28 -12.85 7.60
C LYS A 187 -14.92 -11.50 6.98
N THR A 188 -14.89 -10.44 7.79
CA THR A 188 -14.53 -9.09 7.34
C THR A 188 -13.10 -9.05 6.81
N ASN A 189 -12.15 -9.66 7.51
CA ASN A 189 -10.74 -9.66 7.13
C ASN A 189 -10.40 -10.59 5.96
N PHE A 190 -11.16 -11.69 5.78
CA PHE A 190 -10.96 -12.68 4.70
C PHE A 190 -11.29 -12.16 3.30
N VAL A 191 -11.78 -10.93 3.16
CA VAL A 191 -11.89 -10.22 1.88
C VAL A 191 -10.50 -9.99 1.25
N ASN A 192 -9.45 -9.83 2.07
CA ASN A 192 -8.09 -9.58 1.62
C ASN A 192 -7.32 -10.91 1.44
N LYS A 193 -6.81 -11.16 0.23
CA LYS A 193 -6.13 -12.42 -0.12
C LYS A 193 -4.86 -12.64 0.71
N GLU A 194 -4.12 -11.57 0.96
CA GLU A 194 -2.89 -11.55 1.74
C GLU A 194 -3.18 -11.89 3.21
N PHE A 195 -4.28 -11.38 3.77
CA PHE A 195 -4.71 -11.74 5.12
C PHE A 195 -4.98 -13.24 5.24
N VAL A 196 -5.69 -13.84 4.26
CA VAL A 196 -5.96 -15.28 4.25
C VAL A 196 -4.66 -16.09 4.19
N GLN A 197 -3.66 -15.62 3.44
CA GLN A 197 -2.35 -16.27 3.37
C GLN A 197 -1.62 -16.24 4.74
N PHE A 198 -1.53 -15.07 5.37
CA PHE A 198 -0.95 -14.96 6.72
C PHE A 198 -1.74 -15.77 7.74
N PHE A 199 -3.07 -15.87 7.61
CA PHE A 199 -3.91 -16.66 8.51
C PHE A 199 -3.54 -18.15 8.45
N LYS A 200 -3.33 -18.71 7.25
CA LYS A 200 -2.85 -20.10 7.07
C LYS A 200 -1.50 -20.33 7.72
N GLU A 201 -0.58 -19.37 7.54
CA GLU A 201 0.77 -19.44 8.11
C GLU A 201 0.69 -19.42 9.64
N ASN A 202 -0.12 -18.52 10.19
CA ASN A 202 -0.28 -18.34 11.63
C ASN A 202 -1.01 -19.50 12.34
N ILE A 203 -1.89 -20.25 11.64
CA ILE A 203 -2.40 -21.54 12.14
C ILE A 203 -1.24 -22.49 12.42
N THR A 204 -0.26 -22.57 11.52
CA THR A 204 0.89 -23.48 11.70
C THR A 204 1.87 -22.98 12.76
N VAL A 205 2.11 -21.66 12.82
CA VAL A 205 3.03 -21.02 13.78
C VAL A 205 2.57 -21.19 15.23
N ILE A 206 1.27 -21.10 15.50
CA ILE A 206 0.70 -21.27 16.85
C ILE A 206 0.82 -22.73 17.35
N GLY A 207 1.25 -23.66 16.51
CA GLY A 207 1.53 -25.04 16.91
C GLY A 207 0.31 -25.95 16.83
N ILE A 208 -0.71 -25.57 16.06
CA ILE A 208 -1.89 -26.43 15.78
C ILE A 208 -1.47 -27.76 15.15
N GLY A 209 -0.33 -27.80 14.44
CA GLY A 209 0.22 -29.03 13.86
C GLY A 209 0.58 -30.12 14.88
N ASN A 210 0.81 -29.75 16.14
CA ASN A 210 1.17 -30.70 17.21
C ASN A 210 -0.02 -31.52 17.72
N PHE A 211 -1.25 -31.14 17.37
CA PHE A 211 -2.46 -31.86 17.75
C PHE A 211 -2.82 -32.94 16.72
N ASP A 212 -3.58 -33.95 17.18
CA ASP A 212 -4.13 -34.98 16.30
C ASP A 212 -4.97 -34.33 15.19
N PRO A 213 -4.83 -34.76 13.92
CA PRO A 213 -5.54 -34.16 12.80
C PRO A 213 -7.04 -33.95 13.07
N LYS A 214 -7.74 -34.88 13.74
CA LYS A 214 -9.19 -34.79 13.98
C LYS A 214 -9.59 -33.70 14.97
N GLU A 215 -8.67 -33.22 15.79
CA GLU A 215 -8.92 -32.18 16.80
C GLU A 215 -8.49 -30.78 16.32
N ARG A 216 -7.72 -30.69 15.22
CA ARG A 216 -7.09 -29.43 14.79
C ARG A 216 -8.10 -28.33 14.51
N PHE A 217 -9.26 -28.63 13.92
CA PHE A 217 -10.27 -27.59 13.69
C PHE A 217 -10.80 -26.99 15.01
N LEU A 218 -11.05 -27.82 16.02
CA LEU A 218 -11.43 -27.33 17.35
C LEU A 218 -10.31 -26.50 17.99
N GLU A 219 -9.06 -26.92 17.85
CA GLU A 219 -7.91 -26.19 18.37
C GLU A 219 -7.70 -24.84 17.65
N ILE A 220 -8.03 -24.74 16.35
CA ILE A 220 -8.10 -23.45 15.64
C ILE A 220 -9.15 -22.56 16.28
N LEU A 221 -10.35 -23.06 16.57
CA LEU A 221 -11.41 -22.26 17.19
C LEU A 221 -11.05 -21.79 18.61
N LYS A 222 -10.40 -22.64 19.42
CA LYS A 222 -9.86 -22.27 20.74
C LYS A 222 -8.85 -21.13 20.65
N ASN A 223 -8.02 -21.15 19.61
CA ASN A 223 -6.96 -20.17 19.40
C ASN A 223 -7.34 -19.10 18.36
N LEU A 224 -8.62 -18.96 18.02
CA LEU A 224 -9.04 -18.12 16.90
C LEU A 224 -8.66 -16.65 17.11
N ASN A 225 -8.87 -16.13 18.32
CA ASN A 225 -8.51 -14.76 18.65
C ASN A 225 -6.98 -14.49 18.54
N PRO A 226 -6.10 -15.30 19.18
CA PRO A 226 -4.66 -15.21 18.94
C PRO A 226 -4.25 -15.29 17.47
N ILE A 227 -4.85 -16.20 16.68
CA ILE A 227 -4.55 -16.35 15.25
C ILE A 227 -4.94 -15.06 14.49
N ILE A 228 -6.13 -14.52 14.73
CA ILE A 228 -6.61 -13.28 14.09
C ILE A 228 -5.66 -12.12 14.42
N LEU A 229 -5.36 -11.88 15.71
CA LEU A 229 -4.50 -10.78 16.13
C LEU A 229 -3.08 -10.88 15.55
N LEU A 230 -2.52 -12.10 15.50
CA LEU A 230 -1.22 -12.35 14.89
C LEU A 230 -1.24 -12.03 13.39
N THR A 231 -2.31 -12.46 12.71
CA THR A 231 -2.51 -12.24 11.28
C THR A 231 -2.72 -10.77 10.94
N GLU A 232 -3.49 -10.03 11.74
CA GLU A 232 -3.68 -8.59 11.57
C GLU A 232 -2.35 -7.85 11.68
N ARG A 233 -1.54 -8.18 12.69
CA ARG A 233 -0.20 -7.60 12.85
C ARG A 233 0.71 -7.88 11.65
N ASP A 234 0.76 -9.12 11.19
CA ASP A 234 1.64 -9.51 10.08
C ASP A 234 1.16 -8.89 8.75
N TYR A 235 -0.15 -8.82 8.54
CA TYR A 235 -0.77 -8.12 7.42
C TYR A 235 -0.47 -6.61 7.46
N GLU A 236 -0.60 -5.95 8.61
CA GLU A 236 -0.24 -4.54 8.75
C GLU A 236 1.24 -4.28 8.44
N ASN A 237 2.13 -5.17 8.89
CA ASN A 237 3.55 -5.07 8.58
C ASN A 237 3.80 -5.20 7.08
N TYR A 238 3.17 -6.18 6.43
CA TYR A 238 3.24 -6.34 4.98
C TYR A 238 2.77 -5.10 4.22
N VAL A 239 1.62 -4.52 4.61
CA VAL A 239 1.10 -3.29 4.00
C VAL A 239 2.06 -2.12 4.21
N ARG A 240 2.67 -2.00 5.40
CA ARG A 240 3.67 -0.96 5.70
C ARG A 240 4.93 -1.13 4.83
N ASP A 241 5.44 -2.34 4.69
CA ASP A 241 6.63 -2.63 3.90
C ASP A 241 6.38 -2.39 2.40
N PHE A 242 5.21 -2.79 1.90
CA PHE A 242 4.80 -2.51 0.52
C PHE A 242 4.68 -1.00 0.26
N ASN A 243 4.04 -0.27 1.17
CA ASN A 243 3.97 1.19 1.09
C ASN A 243 5.37 1.82 1.11
N PHE A 244 6.28 1.29 1.92
CA PHE A 244 7.65 1.75 1.98
C PHE A 244 8.41 1.57 0.66
N GLU A 245 8.31 0.40 0.01
CA GLU A 245 8.95 0.19 -1.30
C GLU A 245 8.36 1.09 -2.40
N ASN A 246 7.06 1.38 -2.34
CA ASN A 246 6.44 2.36 -3.25
C ASN A 246 7.01 3.77 -3.03
N ILE A 247 7.16 4.20 -1.78
CA ILE A 247 7.75 5.51 -1.43
C ILE A 247 9.20 5.57 -1.89
N LYS A 248 9.97 4.51 -1.65
CA LYS A 248 11.36 4.41 -2.08
C LYS A 248 11.50 4.48 -3.60
N THR A 249 10.57 3.90 -4.34
CA THR A 249 10.53 3.98 -5.80
C THR A 249 10.22 5.41 -6.25
N LYS A 250 9.19 6.05 -5.68
CA LYS A 250 8.86 7.46 -5.97
C LYS A 250 10.00 8.40 -5.63
N PHE A 251 10.65 8.22 -4.49
CA PHE A 251 11.80 9.02 -4.08
C PHE A 251 12.97 8.88 -5.06
N LYS A 252 13.24 7.67 -5.58
CA LYS A 252 14.27 7.49 -6.63
C LYS A 252 13.94 8.30 -7.89
N GLU A 253 12.67 8.38 -8.27
CA GLU A 253 12.22 9.19 -9.40
C GLU A 253 12.40 10.70 -9.12
N GLU A 254 11.97 11.18 -7.96
CA GLU A 254 12.13 12.59 -7.56
C GLU A 254 13.61 12.99 -7.42
N ARG A 255 14.43 12.13 -6.81
CA ARG A 255 15.89 12.30 -6.76
C ARG A 255 16.49 12.49 -8.15
N ASN A 256 16.07 11.70 -9.13
CA ASN A 256 16.56 11.84 -10.50
C ASN A 256 16.13 13.19 -11.10
N LYS A 257 14.88 13.63 -10.86
CA LYS A 257 14.41 14.96 -11.27
C LYS A 257 15.23 16.09 -10.63
N TYR A 258 15.58 15.99 -9.35
CA TYR A 258 16.46 16.96 -8.70
C TYR A 258 17.84 16.96 -9.36
N PHE A 259 18.45 15.81 -9.59
CA PHE A 259 19.75 15.75 -10.27
C PHE A 259 19.71 16.33 -11.68
N GLU A 260 18.66 16.06 -12.46
CA GLU A 260 18.45 16.66 -13.77
C GLU A 260 18.27 18.18 -13.67
N GLY A 261 17.52 18.66 -12.68
CA GLY A 261 17.34 20.08 -12.41
C GLY A 261 18.67 20.76 -12.09
N LEU A 262 19.48 20.15 -11.21
CA LEU A 262 20.82 20.63 -10.87
C LEU A 262 21.75 20.61 -12.09
N GLU A 263 21.70 19.57 -12.94
CA GLU A 263 22.53 19.46 -14.14
C GLU A 263 22.17 20.49 -15.21
N LYS A 264 20.88 20.76 -15.41
CA LYS A 264 20.42 21.85 -16.29
C LYS A 264 20.97 23.20 -15.80
N ASN A 265 20.91 23.47 -14.50
CA ASN A 265 21.46 24.69 -13.92
C ASN A 265 22.99 24.74 -14.01
N ILE A 266 23.71 23.63 -13.76
CA ILE A 266 25.16 23.53 -14.01
C ILE A 266 25.48 23.85 -15.46
N GLY A 267 24.70 23.36 -16.42
CA GLY A 267 24.87 23.65 -17.84
C GLY A 267 24.76 25.15 -18.16
N LEU A 268 23.86 25.87 -17.50
CA LEU A 268 23.73 27.33 -17.62
C LEU A 268 24.95 28.05 -17.01
N VAL A 269 25.36 27.62 -15.82
CA VAL A 269 26.51 28.18 -15.10
C VAL A 269 27.82 27.95 -15.90
N ASN A 270 28.04 26.76 -16.44
CA ASN A 270 29.22 26.43 -17.26
C ASN A 270 29.33 27.31 -18.50
N LYS A 271 28.20 27.63 -19.16
CA LYS A 271 28.20 28.57 -20.29
C LYS A 271 28.69 29.95 -19.87
N GLN A 272 28.30 30.42 -18.68
CA GLN A 272 28.75 31.71 -18.15
C GLN A 272 30.23 31.69 -17.75
N VAL A 273 30.71 30.60 -17.14
CA VAL A 273 32.13 30.42 -16.79
C VAL A 273 33.02 30.57 -18.02
N LEU A 274 32.59 30.02 -19.16
CA LEU A 274 33.35 30.11 -20.41
C LEU A 274 33.16 31.46 -21.12
N SER A 275 31.95 32.03 -21.09
CA SER A 275 31.65 33.26 -21.83
C SER A 275 32.25 34.50 -21.20
N ILE A 276 32.33 34.57 -19.87
CA ILE A 276 32.80 35.77 -19.16
C ILE A 276 34.28 36.08 -19.47
N PRO A 277 35.25 35.16 -19.31
CA PRO A 277 36.66 35.41 -19.64
C PRO A 277 36.85 35.74 -21.11
N LEU A 278 36.16 35.03 -22.01
CA LEU A 278 36.25 35.25 -23.45
C LEU A 278 35.76 36.65 -23.85
N THR A 279 34.60 37.04 -23.32
CA THR A 279 34.01 38.36 -23.58
C THR A 279 34.93 39.45 -23.06
N PHE A 280 35.49 39.29 -21.87
CA PHE A 280 36.42 40.26 -21.31
C PHE A 280 37.73 40.35 -22.07
N ALA A 281 38.32 39.23 -22.49
CA ALA A 281 39.52 39.24 -23.32
C ALA A 281 39.26 39.97 -24.64
N ALA A 282 38.11 39.73 -25.27
CA ALA A 282 37.68 40.43 -26.48
C ALA A 282 37.48 41.94 -26.24
N THR A 283 36.81 42.31 -25.15
CA THR A 283 36.60 43.71 -24.76
C THR A 283 37.93 44.41 -24.46
N ALA A 284 38.83 43.79 -23.70
CA ALA A 284 40.15 44.33 -23.39
C ALA A 284 40.99 44.52 -24.67
N PHE A 285 40.98 43.55 -25.57
CA PHE A 285 41.67 43.62 -26.85
C PHE A 285 41.10 44.72 -27.76
N ALA A 286 39.78 44.80 -27.88
CA ALA A 286 39.11 45.85 -28.65
C ALA A 286 39.44 47.24 -28.09
N SER A 287 39.34 47.43 -26.78
CA SER A 287 39.68 48.69 -26.12
C SER A 287 41.15 49.07 -26.32
N TYR A 288 42.05 48.09 -26.33
CA TYR A 288 43.47 48.35 -26.62
C TYR A 288 43.70 48.84 -28.05
N GLN A 289 43.01 48.28 -29.04
CA GLN A 289 43.15 48.72 -30.45
C GLN A 289 42.62 50.13 -30.71
N VAL A 290 41.64 50.58 -29.94
CA VAL A 290 41.01 51.90 -30.10
C VAL A 290 41.40 52.89 -28.99
N LYS A 291 42.52 52.64 -28.32
CA LYS A 291 43.00 53.44 -27.18
C LYS A 291 43.08 54.94 -27.47
N ASP A 292 43.41 55.32 -28.71
CA ASP A 292 43.54 56.73 -29.12
C ASP A 292 42.19 57.42 -29.39
N LYS A 293 41.07 56.69 -29.27
CA LYS A 293 39.71 57.16 -29.57
C LYS A 293 38.80 57.00 -28.34
N PRO A 294 38.81 57.96 -27.40
CA PRO A 294 38.14 57.82 -26.11
C PRO A 294 36.62 57.63 -26.22
N LEU A 295 35.98 58.22 -27.24
CA LEU A 295 34.56 58.01 -27.52
C LEU A 295 34.22 56.56 -27.85
N ILE A 296 35.12 55.84 -28.54
CA ILE A 296 34.89 54.42 -28.87
C ILE A 296 35.09 53.55 -27.63
N VAL A 297 36.11 53.84 -26.81
CA VAL A 297 36.33 53.15 -25.53
C VAL A 297 35.13 53.32 -24.59
N LEU A 298 34.54 54.52 -24.54
CA LEU A 298 33.31 54.78 -23.78
C LEU A 298 32.13 53.95 -24.29
N LEU A 299 31.97 53.83 -25.60
CA LEU A 299 30.90 53.01 -26.20
C LEU A 299 31.09 51.52 -25.88
N ILE A 300 32.33 51.02 -25.90
CA ILE A 300 32.67 49.65 -25.48
C ILE A 300 32.34 49.46 -23.99
N LEU A 301 32.62 50.45 -23.14
CA LEU A 301 32.27 50.41 -21.71
C LEU A 301 30.76 50.31 -21.50
N ILE A 302 29.96 51.11 -22.20
CA ILE A 302 28.49 51.04 -22.11
C ILE A 302 27.99 49.65 -22.53
N ALA A 303 28.52 49.10 -23.63
CA ALA A 303 28.17 47.76 -24.08
C ALA A 303 28.55 46.68 -23.05
N PHE A 304 29.73 46.80 -22.44
CA PHE A 304 30.20 45.85 -21.42
C PHE A 304 29.39 45.94 -20.11
N ILE A 305 28.97 47.14 -19.71
CA ILE A 305 28.04 47.34 -18.58
C ILE A 305 26.70 46.65 -18.87
N LEU A 306 26.15 46.85 -20.07
CA LEU A 306 24.88 46.22 -20.47
C LEU A 306 24.98 44.68 -20.45
N TYR A 307 26.07 44.13 -20.99
CA TYR A 307 26.36 42.70 -20.91
C TYR A 307 26.44 42.21 -19.46
N SER A 308 27.19 42.93 -18.61
CA SER A 308 27.33 42.59 -17.19
C SER A 308 25.98 42.59 -16.46
N ILE A 309 25.10 43.54 -16.73
CA ILE A 309 23.73 43.56 -16.17
C ILE A 309 22.96 42.30 -16.55
N ILE A 310 22.99 41.90 -17.83
CA ILE A 310 22.34 40.69 -18.31
C ILE A 310 22.94 39.44 -17.65
N ALA A 311 24.27 39.38 -17.54
CA ALA A 311 24.97 38.27 -16.90
C ALA A 311 24.59 38.15 -15.41
N PHE A 312 24.56 39.25 -14.66
CA PHE A 312 24.10 39.26 -13.26
C PHE A 312 22.65 38.81 -13.12
N LYS A 313 21.76 39.24 -14.03
CA LYS A 313 20.36 38.78 -14.03
C LYS A 313 20.24 37.28 -14.29
N MET A 314 20.98 36.75 -15.26
CA MET A 314 21.03 35.31 -15.55
C MET A 314 21.59 34.49 -14.39
N LEU A 315 22.64 34.99 -13.72
CA LEU A 315 23.19 34.37 -12.51
C LEU A 315 22.16 34.39 -11.37
N GLY A 316 21.43 35.50 -11.22
CA GLY A 316 20.34 35.65 -10.24
C GLY A 316 19.19 34.66 -10.44
N ILE A 317 18.75 34.46 -11.69
CA ILE A 317 17.74 33.44 -12.03
C ILE A 317 18.24 32.03 -11.69
N SER A 318 19.48 31.73 -12.06
CA SER A 318 20.08 30.42 -11.77
C SER A 318 20.18 30.15 -10.27
N LYS A 319 20.56 31.18 -9.49
CA LYS A 319 20.60 31.13 -8.03
C LYS A 319 19.22 30.89 -7.42
N PHE A 320 18.20 31.60 -7.91
CA PHE A 320 16.83 31.42 -7.47
C PHE A 320 16.33 29.98 -7.73
N ASN A 321 16.57 29.45 -8.92
CA ASN A 321 16.17 28.08 -9.25
C ASN A 321 16.83 27.03 -8.34
N ILE A 322 18.12 27.19 -8.02
CA ILE A 322 18.81 26.30 -7.08
C ILE A 322 18.25 26.43 -5.67
N GLN A 323 17.91 27.65 -5.24
CA GLN A 323 17.28 27.87 -3.95
C GLN A 323 15.92 27.17 -3.86
N CYS A 324 15.07 27.26 -4.90
CA CYS A 324 13.80 26.53 -4.93
C CYS A 324 14.02 25.01 -4.82
N ILE A 325 14.98 24.45 -5.57
CA ILE A 325 15.32 23.02 -5.45
C ILE A 325 15.76 22.67 -4.03
N ASN A 326 16.55 23.52 -3.37
CA ASN A 326 16.97 23.30 -1.99
C ASN A 326 15.78 23.33 -1.01
N GLU A 327 14.86 24.27 -1.19
CA GLU A 327 13.64 24.36 -0.38
C GLU A 327 12.75 23.12 -0.55
N ASP A 328 12.55 22.66 -1.79
CA ASP A 328 11.79 21.44 -2.10
C ASP A 328 12.43 20.20 -1.47
N VAL A 329 13.75 20.04 -1.62
CA VAL A 329 14.50 18.93 -1.02
C VAL A 329 14.40 18.92 0.50
N ASN A 330 14.50 20.09 1.15
CA ASN A 330 14.40 20.17 2.61
C ASN A 330 12.98 19.87 3.11
N LYS A 331 11.95 20.30 2.37
CA LYS A 331 10.56 20.00 2.68
C LYS A 331 10.30 18.50 2.58
N GLU A 332 10.73 17.86 1.49
CA GLU A 332 10.56 16.42 1.28
C GLU A 332 11.34 15.60 2.33
N GLU A 333 12.56 16.02 2.68
CA GLU A 333 13.33 15.36 3.75
C GLU A 333 12.59 15.39 5.08
N GLN A 334 12.00 16.53 5.43
CA GLN A 334 11.23 16.68 6.65
C GLN A 334 9.96 15.82 6.63
N GLU A 335 9.22 15.80 5.52
CA GLU A 335 8.05 14.94 5.34
C GLU A 335 8.40 13.45 5.47
N ILE A 336 9.51 13.00 4.88
CA ILE A 336 9.96 11.61 4.99
C ILE A 336 10.43 11.29 6.41
N LYS A 337 11.13 12.21 7.07
CA LYS A 337 11.62 12.03 8.44
C LYS A 337 10.49 11.93 9.45
N ASP A 338 9.44 12.75 9.29
CA ASP A 338 8.29 12.77 10.19
C ASP A 338 7.38 11.54 10.00
N ASN A 339 7.16 11.12 8.75
CA ASN A 339 6.27 9.99 8.45
C ASN A 339 6.96 8.61 8.48
N TYR A 340 8.28 8.54 8.25
CA TYR A 340 9.04 7.29 8.07
C TYR A 340 10.36 7.27 8.86
N SER A 341 10.35 7.79 10.09
CA SER A 341 11.53 7.95 10.94
C SER A 341 12.44 6.72 11.05
N LYS A 342 11.88 5.51 11.16
CA LYS A 342 12.66 4.25 11.21
C LYS A 342 13.40 3.96 9.91
N ASN A 343 12.81 4.31 8.77
CA ASN A 343 13.34 3.99 7.45
C ASN A 343 14.11 5.16 6.82
N TYR A 344 14.12 6.33 7.45
CA TYR A 344 14.85 7.53 7.03
C TYR A 344 16.34 7.28 6.76
N VAL A 345 16.95 6.34 7.49
CA VAL A 345 18.35 5.95 7.33
C VAL A 345 18.68 5.56 5.88
N HIS A 346 17.73 4.95 5.16
CA HIS A 346 17.91 4.55 3.76
C HIS A 346 17.90 5.72 2.78
N PHE A 347 17.33 6.87 3.16
CA PHE A 347 17.21 8.07 2.32
C PHE A 347 18.27 9.12 2.63
N LYS A 348 18.76 9.14 3.87
CA LYS A 348 19.70 10.16 4.37
C LYS A 348 20.90 10.38 3.45
N GLU A 349 21.52 9.30 2.97
CA GLU A 349 22.70 9.39 2.10
C GLU A 349 22.38 10.08 0.77
N ASP A 350 21.19 9.85 0.21
CA ASP A 350 20.76 10.47 -1.04
C ASP A 350 20.46 11.98 -0.84
N PHE A 351 19.82 12.34 0.27
CA PHE A 351 19.63 13.75 0.66
C PHE A 351 20.98 14.48 0.86
N ASP A 352 21.91 13.86 1.56
CA ASP A 352 23.25 14.41 1.80
C ASP A 352 24.00 14.63 0.46
N LYS A 353 23.88 13.70 -0.49
CA LYS A 353 24.45 13.85 -1.85
C LYS A 353 23.83 15.02 -2.62
N ILE A 354 22.50 15.17 -2.58
CA ILE A 354 21.81 16.29 -3.24
C ILE A 354 22.26 17.62 -2.63
N ARG A 355 22.26 17.74 -1.30
CA ARG A 355 22.70 18.94 -0.58
C ARG A 355 24.14 19.31 -0.90
N LEU A 356 25.04 18.33 -0.88
CA LEU A 356 26.44 18.55 -1.25
C LEU A 356 26.56 19.10 -2.69
N LYS A 357 25.76 18.59 -3.64
CA LYS A 357 25.75 19.08 -5.02
C LYS A 357 25.19 20.50 -5.10
N ILE A 358 24.12 20.81 -4.37
CA ILE A 358 23.55 22.17 -4.25
C ILE A 358 24.61 23.15 -3.74
N THR A 359 25.24 22.86 -2.60
CA THR A 359 26.25 23.74 -1.98
C THR A 359 27.43 24.01 -2.92
N LYS A 360 27.89 22.99 -3.66
CA LYS A 360 28.96 23.15 -4.67
C LYS A 360 28.54 24.09 -5.80
N ILE A 361 27.30 23.99 -6.28
CA ILE A 361 26.76 24.84 -7.34
C ILE A 361 26.58 26.28 -6.85
N GLU A 362 26.06 26.48 -5.64
CA GLU A 362 25.92 27.80 -5.02
C GLU A 362 27.27 28.48 -4.84
N TYR A 363 28.28 27.74 -4.37
CA TYR A 363 29.65 28.22 -4.26
C TYR A 363 30.21 28.64 -5.62
N LEU A 364 30.04 27.81 -6.65
CA LEU A 364 30.48 28.12 -8.02
C LEU A 364 29.81 29.40 -8.55
N MET A 365 28.50 29.55 -8.37
CA MET A 365 27.78 30.77 -8.78
C MET A 365 28.27 32.01 -8.03
N SER A 366 28.52 31.90 -6.73
CA SER A 366 29.09 32.97 -5.92
C SER A 366 30.46 33.40 -6.45
N LEU A 367 31.34 32.44 -6.74
CA LEU A 367 32.66 32.69 -7.31
C LEU A 367 32.57 33.41 -8.67
N ILE A 368 31.69 32.97 -9.55
CA ILE A 368 31.47 33.63 -10.86
C ILE A 368 30.97 35.07 -10.67
N GLY A 369 30.07 35.30 -9.72
CA GLY A 369 29.60 36.64 -9.39
C GLY A 369 30.74 37.56 -8.95
N TRP A 370 31.62 37.07 -8.08
CA TRP A 370 32.82 37.80 -7.65
C TRP A 370 33.78 38.10 -8.81
N VAL A 371 34.02 37.11 -9.69
CA VAL A 371 34.86 37.28 -10.87
C VAL A 371 34.28 38.35 -11.81
N LEU A 372 32.98 38.29 -12.10
CA LEU A 372 32.30 39.27 -12.94
C LEU A 372 32.39 40.69 -12.36
N GLN A 373 32.17 40.82 -11.05
CA GLN A 373 32.28 42.11 -10.35
C GLN A 373 33.71 42.66 -10.38
N GLY A 374 34.72 41.79 -10.15
CA GLY A 374 36.12 42.16 -10.22
C GLY A 374 36.53 42.62 -11.63
N MET A 375 36.08 41.91 -12.67
CA MET A 375 36.35 42.26 -14.06
C MET A 375 35.69 43.58 -14.47
N LEU A 376 34.46 43.83 -14.01
CA LEU A 376 33.77 45.10 -14.21
C LEU A 376 34.51 46.26 -13.54
N ALA A 377 34.93 46.09 -12.28
CA ALA A 377 35.69 47.10 -11.56
C ALA A 377 37.03 47.40 -12.23
N LEU A 378 37.76 46.37 -12.66
CA LEU A 378 39.06 46.51 -13.33
C LEU A 378 38.92 47.21 -14.69
N PHE A 379 37.89 46.87 -15.47
CA PHE A 379 37.63 47.52 -16.75
C PHE A 379 37.19 48.98 -16.60
N PHE A 380 36.41 49.28 -15.55
CA PHE A 380 36.03 50.65 -15.20
C PHE A 380 37.27 51.49 -14.83
N LEU A 381 38.14 50.97 -13.95
CA LEU A 381 39.40 51.63 -13.59
C LEU A 381 40.29 51.88 -14.81
N PHE A 382 40.41 50.89 -15.71
CA PHE A 382 41.16 51.03 -16.96
C PHE A 382 40.59 52.14 -17.85
N SER A 383 39.26 52.20 -17.99
CA SER A 383 38.59 53.22 -18.81
C SER A 383 38.79 54.63 -18.23
N VAL A 384 38.71 54.76 -16.91
CA VAL A 384 38.97 56.02 -16.19
C VAL A 384 40.43 56.45 -16.36
N PHE A 385 41.38 55.53 -16.19
CA PHE A 385 42.80 55.80 -16.39
C PHE A 385 43.10 56.25 -17.82
N GLN A 386 42.52 55.60 -18.84
CA GLN A 386 42.68 56.03 -20.23
C GLN A 386 42.07 57.40 -20.50
N TYR A 387 40.92 57.72 -19.89
CA TYR A 387 40.29 59.03 -20.06
C TYR A 387 41.18 60.16 -19.53
N PHE A 388 41.80 59.98 -18.35
CA PHE A 388 42.66 60.99 -17.74
C PHE A 388 44.06 61.09 -18.37
N ASN A 389 44.61 59.99 -18.88
CA ASN A 389 45.94 59.99 -19.51
C ASN A 389 45.94 60.34 -21.01
N ASN A 390 44.78 60.75 -21.57
CA ASN A 390 44.69 61.13 -22.97
C ASN A 390 45.09 62.60 -23.23
N GLU A 391 45.57 63.31 -22.21
CA GLU A 391 46.22 64.61 -22.36
C GLU A 391 47.74 64.40 -22.49
N GLU A 392 48.32 64.97 -23.56
CA GLU A 392 49.77 65.01 -23.88
C GLU A 392 50.39 63.91 -24.78
N GLU A 393 49.71 63.49 -25.84
CA GLU A 393 50.42 63.41 -27.13
C GLU A 393 50.07 64.66 -27.93
N GLN A 394 50.83 65.74 -27.69
CA GLN A 394 50.92 66.85 -28.63
C GLN A 394 51.14 66.24 -30.00
N LYS A 395 50.23 66.54 -30.93
CA LYS A 395 50.45 66.33 -32.36
C LYS A 395 51.82 66.94 -32.69
N GLU A 396 52.87 66.12 -32.77
CA GLU A 396 54.00 66.44 -33.62
C GLU A 396 53.41 66.55 -35.02
N SER A 397 53.01 67.77 -35.38
CA SER A 397 52.78 68.13 -36.75
C SER A 397 54.11 67.95 -37.44
N ILE A 398 54.34 66.77 -38.01
CA ILE A 398 55.34 66.58 -39.05
C ILE A 398 54.85 67.46 -40.21
N SER A 399 55.29 68.71 -40.23
CA SER A 399 55.24 69.54 -41.42
C SER A 399 56.18 68.88 -42.41
N ILE A 400 55.62 68.11 -43.34
CA ILE A 400 56.37 67.68 -44.52
C ILE A 400 56.60 68.96 -45.35
N PRO A 401 57.84 69.45 -45.52
CA PRO A 401 58.08 70.55 -46.44
C PRO A 401 57.74 70.07 -47.86
N LEU A 402 56.80 70.77 -48.51
CA LEU A 402 56.28 70.48 -49.85
C LEU A 402 57.27 70.78 -51.00
N GLU A 403 58.56 70.96 -50.72
CA GLU A 403 59.59 71.21 -51.73
C GLU A 403 60.44 69.96 -52.00
N LYS A 404 59.93 69.08 -52.88
CA LYS A 404 60.67 68.26 -53.87
C LYS A 404 59.84 67.05 -54.31
N ILE A 405 58.69 67.31 -54.94
CA ILE A 405 58.12 66.33 -55.89
C ILE A 405 58.75 66.63 -57.24
N LYS A 406 59.91 66.00 -57.49
CA LYS A 406 60.52 65.97 -58.81
C LYS A 406 59.89 64.81 -59.57
N TYR A 407 59.17 65.16 -60.63
CA TYR A 407 58.65 64.27 -61.66
C TYR A 407 59.68 63.21 -62.08
N ILE A 408 59.28 61.94 -62.05
CA ILE A 408 59.81 60.92 -62.94
C ILE A 408 58.60 60.18 -63.54
N SER A 409 58.22 60.62 -64.74
CA SER A 409 57.50 59.81 -65.71
C SER A 409 58.47 58.85 -66.37
N VAL A 410 58.22 57.54 -66.35
CA VAL A 410 58.59 56.64 -67.47
C VAL A 410 57.59 55.49 -67.53
N ASP A 411 56.90 55.42 -68.66
CA ASP A 411 56.11 54.30 -69.17
C ASP A 411 56.94 53.03 -69.36
N SER A 412 56.35 51.87 -69.12
CA SER A 412 56.31 50.80 -70.14
C SER A 412 55.46 49.61 -69.70
N VAL A 413 54.30 49.55 -70.33
CA VAL A 413 53.63 48.38 -70.91
C VAL A 413 54.44 47.07 -70.92
N ALA A 414 53.88 46.01 -70.34
CA ALA A 414 53.99 44.65 -70.89
C ALA A 414 52.83 43.76 -70.41
N THR A 415 51.92 43.53 -71.35
CA THR A 415 50.93 42.44 -71.43
C THR A 415 51.46 41.07 -71.03
N ILE A 416 50.74 40.32 -70.18
CA ILE A 416 50.54 38.87 -70.34
C ILE A 416 49.09 38.50 -70.02
N LYS A 417 48.53 37.68 -70.91
CA LYS A 417 47.18 37.15 -71.05
C LYS A 417 47.18 35.68 -70.59
N LYS A 418 45.98 35.12 -70.32
CA LYS A 418 45.61 33.67 -70.23
C LYS A 418 46.05 32.91 -68.96
N ASP A 419 45.33 31.93 -68.39
CA ASP A 419 44.19 31.07 -68.77
C ASP A 419 43.42 30.70 -67.47
N THR A 420 42.09 30.61 -67.41
CA THR A 420 41.18 29.49 -67.81
C THR A 420 41.45 28.11 -67.18
N SER A 421 40.72 27.74 -66.11
CA SER A 421 40.21 26.37 -65.80
C SER A 421 39.31 26.44 -64.56
N LYS A 422 37.96 26.39 -64.60
CA LYS A 422 37.02 25.29 -64.88
C LYS A 422 37.12 24.04 -63.96
N ILE A 423 36.00 23.80 -63.26
CA ILE A 423 35.35 22.49 -62.93
C ILE A 423 36.03 21.76 -61.73
N ILE A 424 35.34 21.35 -60.67
CA ILE A 424 34.39 20.21 -60.59
C ILE A 424 33.27 20.46 -59.56
N THR A 425 32.03 20.45 -60.05
CA THR A 425 30.83 19.98 -59.35
C THR A 425 30.79 18.44 -59.41
N SER A 426 30.37 17.75 -58.35
CA SER A 426 29.25 16.78 -58.44
C SER A 426 28.98 16.01 -57.13
N SER A 427 27.67 15.92 -56.83
CA SER A 427 26.94 14.73 -56.35
C SER A 427 27.22 14.22 -54.92
N LYS A 428 26.32 13.55 -54.19
CA LYS A 428 24.99 12.98 -54.51
C LYS A 428 24.30 12.60 -53.18
N LYS A 429 22.97 12.77 -53.15
CA LYS A 429 21.90 11.98 -52.47
C LYS A 429 22.30 10.95 -51.39
N SER A 430 21.54 10.95 -50.28
CA SER A 430 20.51 9.91 -50.05
C SER A 430 19.53 10.30 -48.93
N ASN A 431 18.25 10.34 -49.29
CA ASN A 431 17.10 10.19 -48.38
C ASN A 431 17.10 8.77 -47.80
N ILE A 432 16.76 8.62 -46.50
CA ILE A 432 15.97 7.47 -46.02
C ILE A 432 14.96 7.97 -44.99
N THR A 433 13.69 7.86 -45.38
CA THR A 433 12.49 7.82 -44.55
C THR A 433 12.26 6.36 -44.16
N ASN A 434 11.85 6.08 -42.91
CA ASN A 434 11.10 4.89 -42.49
C ASN A 434 10.46 5.25 -41.13
N GLN A 435 9.17 5.59 -41.07
CA GLN A 435 8.00 4.70 -40.98
C GLN A 435 7.98 3.76 -39.76
N ALA A 436 6.82 3.85 -39.11
CA ALA A 436 6.40 3.20 -37.88
C ALA A 436 6.22 1.69 -38.02
N THR A 437 6.37 0.97 -36.90
CA THR A 437 5.63 -0.27 -36.68
C THR A 437 5.31 -0.44 -35.20
N ILE A 438 4.02 -0.53 -34.93
CA ILE A 438 3.39 -1.03 -33.69
C ILE A 438 3.54 -2.56 -33.68
N PRO A 439 3.67 -3.23 -32.53
CA PRO A 439 3.16 -4.57 -32.38
C PRO A 439 2.02 -4.65 -31.36
N SER A 440 1.05 -5.47 -31.75
CA SER A 440 -0.19 -5.78 -31.06
C SER A 440 0.01 -6.69 -29.85
N LYS A 441 -1.01 -6.65 -28.99
CA LYS A 441 -1.42 -7.71 -28.06
C LYS A 441 -1.48 -9.06 -28.78
N ASP A 442 -1.06 -10.13 -28.10
CA ASP A 442 -1.91 -11.28 -27.83
C ASP A 442 -1.34 -12.23 -26.77
N SER A 443 -2.25 -12.65 -25.89
CA SER A 443 -2.41 -13.94 -25.19
C SER A 443 -1.19 -14.76 -24.77
N ILE A 444 -1.06 -15.02 -23.46
CA ILE A 444 -0.69 -16.35 -22.95
C ILE A 444 -1.57 -16.68 -21.73
N GLN A 445 -2.35 -17.74 -21.87
CA GLN A 445 -2.96 -18.53 -20.79
C GLN A 445 -1.89 -19.39 -20.12
N TYR A 446 -1.88 -19.45 -18.79
CA TYR A 446 -1.96 -20.68 -17.99
C TYR A 446 -2.38 -20.31 -16.56
#